data_AF-A0A401GTE9-F1
#
_entry.id   AF-A0A401GTE9-F1
#
_cell.length_a   1.000
_cell.length_b   1.000
_cell.length_c   1.000
_cell.angle_alpha   90.00
_cell.angle_beta   90.00
_cell.angle_gamma   90.00
#
_symmetry.space_group_name_H-M   'P 1'
#
loop_
_entity.id
_entity.type
_entity.pdbx_description
1 polymer ?
#
loop_
_entity_poly.entity_id
_entity_poly.type
_entity_poly.pdbx_seq_one_letter_code
_entity_poly.pdbx_strand_id
1 'polypeptide(L)'
;MNSTATISNATSTITNATNDAWQVPYEQSLNGAVFAGAVAWGIHTFVFIRCLYAIDSKWVMASLKWLPVACTLFATATTNVFCSFKFNELAWIQQRGYPGGPIAFFAEQQSHPLHVAAVGSATIALISSYAFMIYRNHSLWNKRFFTIIMSLSLLLDSVDAFGNFVKLGGTPPWDGVSRDFTKPAYSLLVFPQMFLCLSLLSRELYLCKRSKWDLIVVVRGDPQTMMEYNERYPFWIESAIPLWLLTVVTTFVRVKGTIASPVTISLFVQVAPTMAELMITHMVRDSGSSKESLAL
;
A
#
# COMPACT_ATOMS: atom_id res chain seq x y z
N MET A 1 -18.66 66.48 -28.75
CA MET A 1 -18.12 65.73 -27.60
C MET A 1 -18.81 64.38 -27.60
N ASN A 2 -18.20 63.40 -28.26
CA ASN A 2 -18.80 62.10 -28.52
C ASN A 2 -18.45 61.11 -27.41
N SER A 3 -19.49 60.58 -26.78
CA SER A 3 -19.46 59.41 -25.91
C SER A 3 -19.45 58.15 -26.77
N THR A 4 -18.35 57.42 -26.76
CA THR A 4 -18.27 56.06 -27.29
C THR A 4 -17.58 55.20 -26.24
N ALA A 5 -18.40 54.69 -25.31
CA ALA A 5 -18.02 53.59 -24.44
C ALA A 5 -18.01 52.30 -25.26
N THR A 6 -16.82 51.83 -25.61
CA THR A 6 -16.61 50.58 -26.34
C THR A 6 -16.84 49.41 -25.38
N ILE A 7 -17.95 48.71 -25.56
CA ILE A 7 -18.24 47.42 -24.93
C ILE A 7 -17.32 46.38 -25.58
N SER A 8 -16.23 46.00 -24.92
CA SER A 8 -15.29 44.98 -25.40
C SER A 8 -14.96 43.91 -24.34
N ASN A 9 -15.94 43.51 -23.51
CA ASN A 9 -15.70 42.61 -22.37
C ASN A 9 -16.62 41.37 -22.31
N ALA A 10 -17.15 40.89 -23.44
CA ALA A 10 -17.98 39.67 -23.46
C ALA A 10 -17.36 38.47 -24.20
N THR A 11 -16.27 38.67 -24.95
CA THR A 11 -15.75 37.62 -25.84
C THR A 11 -14.55 36.85 -25.27
N SER A 12 -13.96 37.30 -24.16
CA SER A 12 -12.86 36.58 -23.47
C SER A 12 -13.34 35.57 -22.42
N THR A 13 -14.64 35.47 -22.18
CA THR A 13 -15.22 34.61 -21.13
C THR A 13 -15.62 33.22 -21.62
N ILE A 14 -15.58 32.96 -22.94
CA ILE A 14 -16.05 31.69 -23.52
C ILE A 14 -14.89 30.78 -24.00
N THR A 15 -13.69 31.31 -24.23
CA THR A 15 -12.52 30.49 -24.63
C THR A 15 -11.85 29.75 -23.47
N ASN A 16 -12.29 29.97 -22.22
CA ASN A 16 -11.85 29.20 -21.05
C ASN A 16 -12.81 28.03 -20.70
N ALA A 17 -13.82 27.75 -21.54
CA ALA A 17 -14.82 26.72 -21.30
C ALA A 17 -14.50 25.36 -21.95
N THR A 18 -13.29 25.17 -22.48
CA THR A 18 -12.74 23.85 -22.79
C THR A 18 -11.66 23.51 -21.76
N ASN A 19 -12.06 23.37 -20.49
CA ASN A 19 -11.35 22.39 -19.67
C ASN A 19 -11.47 21.08 -20.46
N ASP A 20 -10.35 20.55 -20.95
CA ASP A 20 -10.37 19.35 -21.76
C ASP A 20 -11.24 18.29 -21.07
N ALA A 21 -12.11 17.59 -21.81
CA ALA A 21 -13.11 16.68 -21.22
C ALA A 21 -12.51 15.60 -20.28
N TRP A 22 -11.20 15.36 -20.34
CA TRP A 22 -10.46 14.46 -19.48
C TRP A 22 -10.00 15.08 -18.14
N GLN A 23 -9.92 16.40 -18.04
CA GLN A 23 -9.35 17.11 -16.90
C GLN A 23 -10.23 16.95 -15.65
N VAL A 24 -11.52 17.27 -15.75
CA VAL A 24 -12.43 17.22 -14.59
C VAL A 24 -12.54 15.80 -13.99
N PRO A 25 -12.70 14.72 -14.79
CA PRO A 25 -12.67 13.36 -14.25
C PRO A 25 -11.35 12.99 -13.55
N TYR A 26 -10.22 13.52 -14.04
CA TYR A 26 -8.92 13.31 -13.41
C TYR A 26 -8.77 14.07 -12.08
N GLU A 27 -9.26 15.31 -11.99
CA GLU A 27 -9.33 16.05 -10.73
C GLU A 27 -10.16 15.31 -9.68
N GLN A 28 -11.32 14.78 -10.10
CA GLN A 28 -12.19 14.00 -9.26
C GLN A 28 -11.52 12.71 -8.78
N SER A 29 -10.73 12.05 -9.63
CA SER A 29 -10.04 10.83 -9.24
C SER A 29 -8.87 11.07 -8.29
N LEU A 30 -8.14 12.19 -8.42
CA LEU A 30 -7.11 12.61 -7.47
C LEU A 30 -7.72 12.87 -6.08
N ASN A 31 -8.82 13.62 -6.02
CA ASN A 31 -9.53 13.87 -4.77
C ASN A 31 -10.11 12.58 -4.18
N GLY A 32 -10.76 11.76 -5.03
CA GLY A 32 -11.31 10.46 -4.66
C GLY A 32 -10.27 9.49 -4.12
N ALA A 33 -9.03 9.58 -4.59
CA ALA A 33 -7.94 8.74 -4.10
C ALA A 33 -7.66 8.98 -2.61
N VAL A 34 -7.63 10.24 -2.17
CA VAL A 34 -7.40 10.56 -0.76
C VAL A 34 -8.52 10.06 0.14
N PHE A 35 -9.78 10.18 -0.30
CA PHE A 35 -10.91 9.63 0.44
C PHE A 35 -10.87 8.10 0.51
N ALA A 36 -10.54 7.43 -0.60
CA ALA A 36 -10.37 5.98 -0.63
C ALA A 36 -9.25 5.53 0.31
N GLY A 37 -8.12 6.25 0.31
CA GLY A 37 -7.03 6.05 1.27
C GLY A 37 -7.47 6.23 2.72
N ALA A 38 -8.26 7.26 3.02
CA ALA A 38 -8.78 7.50 4.36
C ALA A 38 -9.71 6.37 4.86
N VAL A 39 -10.58 5.84 3.98
CA VAL A 39 -11.42 4.68 4.30
C VAL A 39 -10.55 3.45 4.58
N ALA A 40 -9.56 3.18 3.75
CA ALA A 40 -8.64 2.06 3.96
C ALA A 40 -7.82 2.23 5.24
N TRP A 41 -7.40 3.45 5.59
CA TRP A 41 -6.74 3.76 6.85
C TRP A 41 -7.63 3.50 8.07
N GLY A 42 -8.95 3.73 7.97
CA GLY A 42 -9.89 3.34 9.04
C GLY A 42 -9.87 1.83 9.31
N ILE A 43 -9.82 1.02 8.25
CA ILE A 43 -9.68 -0.45 8.36
C ILE A 43 -8.32 -0.81 8.96
N HIS A 44 -7.24 -0.17 8.48
CA HIS A 44 -5.89 -0.35 9.02
C HIS A 44 -5.84 -0.05 10.52
N THR A 45 -6.44 1.04 10.96
CA THR A 45 -6.52 1.41 12.38
C THR A 45 -7.19 0.33 13.23
N PHE A 46 -8.29 -0.25 12.74
CA PHE A 46 -8.95 -1.35 13.45
C PHE A 46 -8.05 -2.60 13.56
N VAL A 47 -7.34 -2.94 12.48
CA VAL A 47 -6.38 -4.06 12.46
C VAL A 47 -5.21 -3.79 13.40
N PHE A 48 -4.67 -2.58 13.42
CA PHE A 48 -3.59 -2.18 14.31
C PHE A 48 -3.98 -2.35 15.79
N ILE A 49 -5.17 -1.91 16.18
CA ILE A 49 -5.69 -2.10 17.55
C ILE A 49 -5.79 -3.58 17.89
N ARG A 50 -6.28 -4.42 16.96
CA ARG A 50 -6.33 -5.87 17.15
C ARG A 50 -4.94 -6.50 17.28
N CYS A 51 -3.97 -6.01 16.52
CA CYS A 51 -2.58 -6.44 16.60
C CYS A 51 -1.97 -6.09 17.97
N LEU A 52 -2.19 -4.87 18.45
CA LEU A 52 -1.78 -4.44 19.79
C LEU A 52 -2.41 -5.30 20.88
N TYR A 53 -3.72 -5.55 20.81
CA TYR A 53 -4.41 -6.40 21.78
C TYR A 53 -3.86 -7.84 21.78
N ALA A 54 -3.53 -8.38 20.60
CA ALA A 54 -2.92 -9.70 20.52
C ALA A 54 -1.51 -9.74 21.14
N ILE A 55 -0.71 -8.69 20.96
CA ILE A 55 0.63 -8.56 21.58
C ILE A 55 0.52 -8.41 23.10
N ASP A 56 -0.40 -7.57 23.56
CA ASP A 56 -0.65 -7.28 24.98
C ASP A 56 -1.18 -8.50 25.73
N SER A 57 -2.17 -9.21 25.19
CA SER A 57 -2.83 -10.33 25.89
C SER A 57 -1.91 -11.46 26.39
N LYS A 58 -0.69 -11.56 25.86
CA LYS A 58 0.26 -12.63 26.22
C LYS A 58 1.48 -12.16 27.01
N TRP A 59 1.84 -10.86 26.99
CA TRP A 59 3.05 -10.28 27.64
C TRP A 59 4.33 -11.15 27.56
N VAL A 60 4.49 -11.99 26.55
CA VAL A 60 5.68 -12.83 26.38
C VAL A 60 6.72 -11.99 25.64
N MET A 61 7.98 -11.97 26.10
CA MET A 61 9.07 -11.23 25.43
C MET A 61 9.18 -11.54 23.92
N ALA A 62 8.77 -12.74 23.50
CA ALA A 62 8.73 -13.14 22.10
C ALA A 62 7.68 -12.41 21.24
N SER A 63 6.59 -11.90 21.81
CA SER A 63 5.59 -11.10 21.08
C SER A 63 5.95 -9.62 21.03
N LEU A 64 6.58 -9.08 22.07
CA LEU A 64 6.97 -7.67 22.16
C LEU A 64 7.91 -7.23 21.03
N LYS A 65 8.74 -8.13 20.49
CA LYS A 65 9.64 -7.82 19.36
C LYS A 65 8.90 -7.36 18.09
N TRP A 66 7.60 -7.66 17.97
CA TRP A 66 6.78 -7.26 16.83
C TRP A 66 6.15 -5.88 16.99
N LEU A 67 6.12 -5.35 18.22
CA LEU A 67 5.53 -4.05 18.51
C LEU A 67 6.18 -2.90 17.72
N PRO A 68 7.52 -2.78 17.62
CA PRO A 68 8.14 -1.71 16.84
C PRO A 68 7.77 -1.78 15.35
N VAL A 69 7.62 -2.99 14.80
CA VAL A 69 7.23 -3.17 13.39
C VAL A 69 5.79 -2.71 13.17
N ALA A 70 4.85 -3.15 14.01
CA ALA A 70 3.45 -2.73 13.94
C ALA A 70 3.31 -1.19 14.12
N CYS A 71 3.99 -0.61 15.11
CA CYS A 71 3.95 0.84 15.33
C CYS A 71 4.55 1.62 14.14
N THR A 72 5.62 1.11 13.51
CA THR A 72 6.23 1.76 12.34
C THR A 72 5.28 1.74 11.14
N LEU A 73 4.64 0.59 10.87
CA LEU A 73 3.65 0.44 9.81
C LEU A 73 2.47 1.40 10.01
N PHE A 74 1.90 1.44 11.22
CA PHE A 74 0.77 2.31 11.53
C PHE A 74 1.15 3.80 11.48
N ALA A 75 2.29 4.21 12.06
CA ALA A 75 2.71 5.60 12.09
C ALA A 75 3.00 6.15 10.68
N THR A 76 3.63 5.35 9.82
CA THR A 76 3.94 5.75 8.45
C THR A 76 2.70 5.79 7.56
N ALA A 77 1.80 4.81 7.66
CA ALA A 77 0.51 4.82 6.95
C ALA A 77 -0.38 6.01 7.37
N THR A 78 -0.40 6.32 8.67
CA THR A 78 -1.12 7.47 9.23
C THR A 78 -0.53 8.78 8.69
N THR A 79 0.79 8.95 8.77
CA THR A 79 1.48 10.14 8.23
C THR A 79 1.15 10.34 6.76
N ASN A 80 1.15 9.26 5.97
CA ASN A 80 0.78 9.32 4.56
C ASN A 80 -0.63 9.90 4.33
N VAL A 81 -1.65 9.38 5.02
CA VAL A 81 -3.04 9.86 4.84
C VAL A 81 -3.20 11.30 5.29
N PHE A 82 -2.71 11.65 6.48
CA PHE A 82 -2.87 13.01 7.01
C PHE A 82 -2.15 14.06 6.17
N CYS A 83 -0.91 13.78 5.74
CA CYS A 83 -0.19 14.68 4.85
C CYS A 83 -0.86 14.79 3.48
N SER A 84 -1.36 13.68 2.92
CA SER A 84 -2.12 13.68 1.65
C SER A 84 -3.40 14.50 1.77
N PHE A 85 -4.15 14.35 2.87
CA PHE A 85 -5.37 15.11 3.13
C PHE A 85 -5.08 16.60 3.24
N LYS A 86 -4.04 17.00 4.00
CA LYS A 86 -3.69 18.42 4.13
C LYS A 86 -3.18 19.03 2.82
N PHE A 87 -2.40 18.27 2.04
CA PHE A 87 -1.97 18.70 0.72
C PHE A 87 -3.16 18.84 -0.24
N ASN A 88 -4.18 18.00 -0.10
CA ASN A 88 -5.43 18.14 -0.85
C ASN A 88 -6.27 19.33 -0.39
N GLU A 89 -6.36 19.59 0.91
CA GLU A 89 -7.00 20.81 1.39
C GLU A 89 -6.33 22.07 0.81
N LEU A 90 -4.99 22.08 0.73
CA LEU A 90 -4.25 23.19 0.13
C LEU A 90 -4.65 23.44 -1.32
N ALA A 91 -4.66 22.43 -2.18
CA ALA A 91 -4.90 22.66 -3.61
C ALA A 91 -6.37 23.00 -3.93
N TRP A 92 -7.35 22.44 -3.21
CA TRP A 92 -8.77 22.63 -3.54
C TRP A 92 -9.46 23.74 -2.75
N ILE A 93 -9.00 24.02 -1.53
CA ILE A 93 -9.63 25.03 -0.66
C ILE A 93 -8.77 26.28 -0.61
N GLN A 94 -7.51 26.17 -0.19
CA GLN A 94 -6.67 27.35 0.11
C GLN A 94 -6.12 28.00 -1.17
N GLN A 95 -5.70 27.21 -2.15
CA GLN A 95 -5.06 27.63 -3.40
C GLN A 95 -5.94 27.29 -4.61
N ARG A 96 -7.26 27.34 -4.45
CA ARG A 96 -8.21 27.04 -5.54
C ARG A 96 -8.00 27.94 -6.77
N GLY A 97 -7.54 29.17 -6.54
CA GLY A 97 -7.23 30.16 -7.58
C GLY A 97 -5.81 30.08 -8.14
N TYR A 98 -5.07 28.98 -7.89
CA TYR A 98 -3.72 28.81 -8.44
C TYR A 98 -3.73 28.91 -9.98
N PRO A 99 -2.74 29.55 -10.63
CA PRO A 99 -2.68 29.63 -12.10
C PRO A 99 -2.73 28.23 -12.74
N GLY A 100 -3.71 27.98 -13.61
CA GLY A 100 -3.94 26.65 -14.20
C GLY A 100 -4.77 25.69 -13.32
N GLY A 101 -5.29 26.17 -12.19
CA GLY A 101 -6.19 25.42 -11.30
C GLY A 101 -5.50 24.41 -10.39
N PRO A 102 -6.28 23.56 -9.68
CA PRO A 102 -5.74 22.60 -8.72
C PRO A 102 -4.78 21.56 -9.36
N ILE A 103 -4.98 21.17 -10.61
CA ILE A 103 -4.05 20.26 -11.31
C ILE A 103 -2.67 20.88 -11.50
N ALA A 104 -2.62 22.16 -11.89
CA ALA A 104 -1.34 22.85 -12.03
C ALA A 104 -0.63 22.94 -10.68
N PHE A 105 -1.37 23.22 -9.60
CA PHE A 105 -0.81 23.18 -8.24
C PHE A 105 -0.20 21.81 -7.94
N PHE A 106 -0.87 20.70 -8.26
CA PHE A 106 -0.29 19.39 -8.09
C PHE A 106 0.98 19.18 -8.89
N ALA A 107 0.97 19.53 -10.18
CA ALA A 107 2.11 19.30 -11.05
C ALA A 107 3.35 20.11 -10.61
N GLU A 108 3.14 21.34 -10.14
CA GLU A 108 4.21 22.27 -9.81
C GLU A 108 4.67 22.18 -8.36
N GLN A 109 3.78 21.86 -7.41
CA GLN A 109 4.07 21.81 -5.98
C GLN A 109 4.41 20.39 -5.49
N GLN A 110 4.97 19.55 -6.36
CA GLN A 110 5.42 18.20 -6.02
C GLN A 110 6.50 18.18 -4.92
N SER A 111 7.28 19.26 -4.82
CA SER A 111 8.32 19.46 -3.79
C SER A 111 7.80 20.01 -2.46
N HIS A 112 6.49 20.28 -2.36
CA HIS A 112 5.90 20.79 -1.14
C HIS A 112 6.15 19.81 0.03
N PRO A 113 6.58 20.27 1.23
CA PRO A 113 6.96 19.39 2.34
C PRO A 113 5.89 18.37 2.72
N LEU A 114 4.60 18.73 2.65
CA LEU A 114 3.49 17.81 2.90
C LEU A 114 3.42 16.68 1.87
N HIS A 115 3.61 16.98 0.58
CA HIS A 115 3.60 15.96 -0.46
C HIS A 115 4.83 15.04 -0.33
N VAL A 116 6.01 15.62 -0.07
CA VAL A 116 7.24 14.87 0.18
C VAL A 116 7.10 13.95 1.40
N ALA A 117 6.54 14.44 2.50
CA ALA A 117 6.25 13.64 3.69
C ALA A 117 5.23 12.53 3.41
N ALA A 118 4.19 12.81 2.63
CA ALA A 118 3.19 11.81 2.24
C ALA A 118 3.80 10.68 1.40
N VAL A 119 4.58 11.01 0.38
CA VAL A 119 5.26 10.03 -0.48
C VAL A 119 6.32 9.26 0.31
N GLY A 120 7.16 9.95 1.07
CA GLY A 120 8.21 9.31 1.88
C GLY A 120 7.65 8.33 2.90
N SER A 121 6.60 8.72 3.62
CA SER A 121 5.93 7.82 4.58
C SER A 121 5.26 6.63 3.91
N ALA A 122 4.62 6.80 2.74
CA ALA A 122 4.09 5.68 1.95
C ALA A 122 5.19 4.70 1.53
N THR A 123 6.33 5.22 1.06
CA THR A 123 7.49 4.41 0.68
C THR A 123 8.00 3.58 1.86
N ILE A 124 8.18 4.19 3.04
CA ILE A 124 8.64 3.49 4.24
C ILE A 124 7.62 2.41 4.65
N ALA A 125 6.32 2.71 4.60
CA ALA A 125 5.26 1.76 4.93
C ALA A 125 5.30 0.53 4.00
N LEU A 126 5.42 0.74 2.68
CA LEU A 126 5.49 -0.33 1.69
C LEU A 126 6.76 -1.17 1.84
N ILE A 127 7.94 -0.52 1.96
CA ILE A 127 9.21 -1.25 2.14
C ILE A 127 9.18 -2.10 3.41
N SER A 128 8.67 -1.54 4.52
CA SER A 128 8.56 -2.26 5.79
C SER A 128 7.60 -3.45 5.68
N SER A 129 6.46 -3.25 5.02
CA SER A 129 5.48 -4.31 4.77
C SER A 129 6.08 -5.44 3.94
N TYR A 130 6.78 -5.13 2.86
CA TYR A 130 7.42 -6.13 2.02
C TYR A 130 8.59 -6.83 2.70
N ALA A 131 9.43 -6.11 3.43
CA ALA A 131 10.51 -6.70 4.21
C ALA A 131 9.96 -7.75 5.18
N PHE A 132 8.84 -7.44 5.84
CA PHE A 132 8.15 -8.39 6.71
C PHE A 132 7.59 -9.59 5.95
N MET A 133 6.92 -9.39 4.80
CA MET A 133 6.40 -10.48 3.97
C MET A 133 7.53 -11.39 3.44
N ILE A 134 8.67 -10.83 3.04
CA ILE A 134 9.85 -11.57 2.59
C ILE A 134 10.44 -12.38 3.74
N TYR A 135 10.58 -11.78 4.92
CA TYR A 135 11.01 -12.48 6.13
C TYR A 135 10.11 -13.69 6.41
N ARG A 136 8.79 -13.52 6.30
CA ARG A 136 7.84 -14.61 6.51
C ARG A 136 7.96 -15.68 5.43
N ASN A 137 8.07 -15.28 4.17
CA ASN A 137 8.25 -16.20 3.05
C ASN A 137 9.55 -17.01 3.19
N HIS A 138 10.63 -16.38 3.65
CA HIS A 138 11.90 -17.06 3.95
C HIS A 138 11.73 -18.14 5.01
N SER A 139 11.12 -17.77 6.15
CA SER A 139 10.85 -18.72 7.24
C SER A 139 9.97 -19.89 6.80
N LEU A 140 9.07 -19.68 5.84
CA LEU A 140 8.09 -20.67 5.42
C LEU A 140 8.65 -21.68 4.41
N TRP A 141 9.49 -21.23 3.48
CA TRP A 141 10.07 -22.09 2.44
C TRP A 141 11.42 -22.67 2.83
N ASN A 142 12.17 -22.03 3.74
CA ASN A 142 13.55 -22.37 4.08
C ASN A 142 14.47 -22.49 2.83
N LYS A 143 14.08 -21.85 1.72
CA LYS A 143 14.81 -21.88 0.44
C LYS A 143 15.51 -20.54 0.23
N ARG A 144 16.83 -20.53 0.40
CA ARG A 144 17.68 -19.34 0.30
C ARG A 144 17.53 -18.62 -1.05
N PHE A 145 17.39 -19.38 -2.16
CA PHE A 145 17.32 -18.81 -3.51
C PHE A 145 16.14 -17.87 -3.74
N PHE A 146 14.92 -18.25 -3.35
CA PHE A 146 13.73 -17.41 -3.52
C PHE A 146 13.81 -16.14 -2.68
N THR A 147 14.34 -16.24 -1.46
CA THR A 147 14.52 -15.08 -0.58
C THR A 147 15.51 -14.09 -1.17
N ILE A 148 16.62 -14.56 -1.74
CA ILE A 148 17.62 -13.68 -2.38
C ILE A 148 16.98 -12.89 -3.52
N ILE A 149 16.22 -13.54 -4.40
CA ILE A 149 15.55 -12.86 -5.53
C ILE A 149 14.58 -11.79 -5.01
N MET A 150 13.76 -12.11 -4.00
CA MET A 150 12.80 -11.16 -3.44
C MET A 150 13.49 -9.99 -2.71
N SER A 151 14.59 -10.24 -2.00
CA SER A 151 15.36 -9.18 -1.34
C SER A 151 16.04 -8.26 -2.36
N LEU A 152 16.55 -8.82 -3.47
CA LEU A 152 17.11 -8.02 -4.56
C LEU A 152 16.05 -7.12 -5.20
N SER A 153 14.83 -7.63 -5.41
CA SER A 153 13.74 -6.78 -5.91
C SER A 153 13.36 -5.68 -4.92
N LEU A 154 13.29 -5.96 -3.62
CA LEU A 154 13.00 -4.94 -2.62
C LEU A 154 14.08 -3.85 -2.60
N LEU A 155 15.35 -4.22 -2.82
CA LEU A 155 16.44 -3.26 -2.93
C LEU A 155 16.28 -2.38 -4.16
N LEU A 156 15.90 -2.94 -5.31
CA LEU A 156 15.61 -2.16 -6.53
C LEU A 156 14.43 -1.20 -6.32
N ASP A 157 13.34 -1.67 -5.71
CA ASP A 157 12.18 -0.84 -5.32
C ASP A 157 12.61 0.30 -4.39
N SER A 158 13.48 0.02 -3.42
CA SER A 158 13.97 1.02 -2.47
C SER A 158 14.85 2.08 -3.14
N VAL A 159 15.69 1.67 -4.10
CA VAL A 159 16.53 2.60 -4.87
C VAL A 159 15.68 3.49 -5.77
N ASP A 160 14.68 2.93 -6.46
CA ASP A 160 13.76 3.73 -7.29
C ASP A 160 12.95 4.72 -6.43
N ALA A 161 12.42 4.27 -5.29
CA ALA A 161 11.66 5.11 -4.38
C ALA A 161 12.53 6.24 -3.78
N PHE A 162 13.77 5.93 -3.40
CA PHE A 162 14.73 6.94 -2.95
C PHE A 162 15.07 7.94 -4.07
N GLY A 163 15.29 7.46 -5.29
CA GLY A 163 15.51 8.31 -6.47
C GLY A 163 14.34 9.26 -6.72
N ASN A 164 13.10 8.77 -6.59
CA ASN A 164 11.90 9.60 -6.69
C ASN A 164 11.79 10.62 -5.56
N PHE A 165 12.14 10.23 -4.32
CA PHE A 165 12.18 11.17 -3.19
C PHE A 165 13.18 12.31 -3.41
N VAL A 166 14.38 12.00 -3.90
CA VAL A 166 15.40 13.02 -4.23
C VAL A 166 14.93 13.96 -5.34
N LYS A 167 14.28 13.44 -6.40
CA LYS A 167 13.70 14.25 -7.48
C LYS A 167 12.65 15.23 -6.95
N LEU A 168 11.80 14.79 -6.03
CA LEU A 168 10.79 15.65 -5.40
C LEU A 168 11.43 16.76 -4.55
N GLY A 169 12.63 16.55 -4.01
CA GLY A 169 13.37 17.55 -3.22
C GLY A 169 13.92 18.76 -3.99
N GLY A 170 13.68 18.86 -5.30
CA GLY A 170 14.03 20.04 -6.10
C GLY A 170 15.49 20.08 -6.61
N THR A 171 16.27 19.03 -6.43
CA THR A 171 17.54 18.88 -7.14
C THR A 171 17.28 18.29 -8.53
N PRO A 172 17.95 18.73 -9.61
CA PRO A 172 17.83 18.09 -10.92
C PRO A 172 18.80 16.91 -10.94
N PRO A 173 18.37 15.64 -10.75
CA PRO A 173 19.37 14.59 -10.58
C PRO A 173 19.93 14.22 -11.95
N TRP A 174 19.10 14.15 -13.00
CA TRP A 174 19.50 13.74 -14.36
C TRP A 174 18.49 14.23 -15.40
N ASP A 175 18.95 15.12 -16.28
CA ASP A 175 18.23 15.79 -17.36
C ASP A 175 17.58 14.81 -18.36
N GLY A 176 16.31 15.02 -18.73
CA GLY A 176 15.52 14.35 -19.79
C GLY A 176 15.37 12.81 -19.77
N VAL A 177 16.48 12.10 -19.72
CA VAL A 177 16.63 10.65 -19.87
C VAL A 177 15.96 9.85 -18.75
N SER A 178 15.92 10.38 -17.52
CA SER A 178 15.31 9.70 -16.36
C SER A 178 13.79 9.56 -16.41
N ARG A 179 13.09 10.38 -17.22
CA ARG A 179 11.62 10.36 -17.31
C ARG A 179 11.11 9.17 -18.13
N ASP A 180 11.92 8.67 -19.06
CA ASP A 180 11.58 7.51 -19.90
C ASP A 180 12.01 6.18 -19.27
N PHE A 181 13.03 6.17 -18.38
CA PHE A 181 13.41 4.98 -17.62
C PHE A 181 12.38 4.52 -16.59
N THR A 182 11.51 5.43 -16.10
CA THR A 182 10.53 5.09 -15.05
C THR A 182 9.41 4.17 -15.55
N LYS A 183 9.12 4.20 -16.87
CA LYS A 183 8.05 3.38 -17.47
C LYS A 183 8.37 1.87 -17.45
N PRO A 184 9.51 1.39 -17.98
CA PRO A 184 9.88 -0.02 -17.88
C PRO A 184 10.28 -0.42 -16.46
N ALA A 185 10.85 0.49 -15.67
CA ALA A 185 11.20 0.22 -14.28
C ALA A 185 9.96 -0.22 -13.48
N TYR A 186 8.83 0.47 -13.62
CA TYR A 186 7.61 0.13 -12.89
C TYR A 186 7.13 -1.32 -13.10
N SER A 187 7.21 -1.84 -14.34
CA SER A 187 6.85 -3.24 -14.63
C SER A 187 7.77 -4.24 -13.92
N LEU A 188 9.06 -3.90 -13.79
CA LEU A 188 10.03 -4.71 -13.07
C LEU A 188 9.84 -4.66 -11.54
N LEU A 189 9.26 -3.60 -10.99
CA LEU A 189 8.95 -3.49 -9.55
C LEU A 189 7.66 -4.26 -9.17
N VAL A 190 6.68 -4.27 -10.07
CA VAL A 190 5.40 -4.96 -9.84
C VAL A 190 5.54 -6.48 -9.90
N PHE A 191 6.37 -7.00 -10.80
CA PHE A 191 6.49 -8.45 -11.02
C PHE A 191 6.93 -9.21 -9.75
N PRO A 192 7.96 -8.78 -9.00
CA PRO A 192 8.35 -9.39 -7.75
C PRO A 192 7.25 -9.34 -6.67
N GLN A 193 6.45 -8.27 -6.62
CA GLN A 193 5.33 -8.14 -5.69
C GLN A 193 4.23 -9.16 -5.99
N MET A 194 3.89 -9.32 -7.27
CA MET A 194 2.96 -10.37 -7.71
C MET A 194 3.53 -11.76 -7.39
N PHE A 195 4.82 -11.98 -7.65
CA PHE A 195 5.47 -13.25 -7.38
C PHE A 195 5.50 -13.57 -5.87
N LEU A 196 5.77 -12.59 -5.01
CA LEU A 196 5.74 -12.73 -3.56
C LEU A 196 4.34 -13.16 -3.08
N CYS A 197 3.30 -12.46 -3.55
CA CYS A 197 1.92 -12.77 -3.22
C CYS A 197 1.51 -14.17 -3.70
N LEU A 198 1.89 -14.55 -4.93
CA LEU A 198 1.64 -15.88 -5.47
C LEU A 198 2.44 -16.97 -4.74
N SER A 199 3.68 -16.69 -4.32
CA SER A 199 4.51 -17.62 -3.55
C SER A 199 3.91 -17.90 -2.18
N LEU A 200 3.39 -16.87 -1.51
CA LEU A 200 2.65 -17.02 -0.26
C LEU A 200 1.35 -17.79 -0.50
N LEU A 201 0.53 -17.36 -1.47
CA LEU A 201 -0.76 -18.02 -1.76
C LEU A 201 -0.59 -19.49 -2.17
N SER A 202 0.37 -19.80 -3.03
CA SER A 202 0.65 -21.17 -3.49
C SER A 202 1.09 -22.07 -2.34
N ARG A 203 1.88 -21.55 -1.39
CA ARG A 203 2.29 -22.30 -0.21
C ARG A 203 1.12 -22.56 0.72
N GLU A 204 0.31 -21.56 1.00
CA GLU A 204 -0.88 -21.72 1.85
C GLU A 204 -1.86 -22.72 1.24
N LEU A 205 -2.10 -22.65 -0.08
CA LEU A 205 -2.92 -23.65 -0.79
C LEU A 205 -2.30 -25.05 -0.75
N TYR A 206 -0.97 -25.15 -0.89
CA TYR A 206 -0.26 -26.42 -0.76
C TYR A 206 -0.40 -26.99 0.66
N LEU A 207 -0.24 -26.17 1.69
CA LEU A 207 -0.41 -26.58 3.09
C LEU A 207 -1.85 -26.95 3.40
N CYS A 208 -2.84 -26.21 2.90
CA CYS A 208 -4.25 -26.57 3.02
C CYS A 208 -4.56 -27.91 2.34
N LYS A 209 -4.02 -28.14 1.14
CA LYS A 209 -4.20 -29.41 0.44
C LYS A 209 -3.52 -30.55 1.19
N ARG A 210 -2.26 -30.38 1.60
CA ARG A 210 -1.50 -31.39 2.35
C ARG A 210 -2.13 -31.69 3.70
N SER A 211 -2.54 -30.66 4.44
CA SER A 211 -3.28 -30.81 5.69
C SER A 211 -4.51 -31.68 5.46
N LYS A 212 -5.37 -31.39 4.48
CA LYS A 212 -6.54 -32.24 4.21
C LYS A 212 -6.16 -33.71 4.00
N TRP A 213 -5.05 -33.99 3.31
CA TRP A 213 -4.57 -35.37 3.12
C TRP A 213 -4.03 -36.01 4.39
N ASP A 214 -3.16 -35.31 5.15
CA ASP A 214 -2.59 -35.82 6.40
C ASP A 214 -3.69 -35.95 7.49
N LEU A 215 -4.67 -35.05 7.49
CA LEU A 215 -5.83 -35.05 8.38
C LEU A 215 -6.78 -36.22 8.07
N ILE A 216 -7.01 -36.58 6.80
CA ILE A 216 -7.77 -37.81 6.43
C ILE A 216 -7.09 -39.07 7.00
N VAL A 217 -5.76 -39.07 7.12
CA VAL A 217 -4.99 -40.20 7.67
C VAL A 217 -5.01 -40.21 9.20
N VAL A 218 -5.03 -39.04 9.87
CA VAL A 218 -5.00 -38.91 11.34
C VAL A 218 -6.40 -38.90 11.99
N VAL A 219 -7.46 -38.48 11.28
CA VAL A 219 -8.87 -38.37 11.75
C VAL A 219 -9.54 -39.72 12.05
N ARG A 220 -8.78 -40.82 12.09
CA ARG A 220 -9.25 -42.04 12.74
C ARG A 220 -9.25 -41.97 14.28
N GLY A 221 -8.73 -40.89 14.89
CA GLY A 221 -8.52 -40.78 16.35
C GLY A 221 -9.43 -39.80 17.12
N ASP A 222 -9.53 -38.53 16.74
CA ASP A 222 -10.19 -37.50 17.57
C ASP A 222 -10.80 -36.33 16.77
N PRO A 223 -12.12 -36.06 16.87
CA PRO A 223 -12.80 -34.95 16.21
C PRO A 223 -12.42 -33.54 16.72
N GLN A 224 -11.97 -33.40 17.97
CA GLN A 224 -11.71 -32.08 18.56
C GLN A 224 -10.47 -31.40 17.95
N THR A 225 -9.42 -32.18 17.70
CA THR A 225 -8.22 -31.72 16.99
C THR A 225 -8.51 -31.26 15.55
N MET A 226 -9.58 -31.79 14.94
CA MET A 226 -10.02 -31.40 13.60
C MET A 226 -10.64 -29.99 13.58
N MET A 227 -11.42 -29.62 14.59
CA MET A 227 -12.05 -28.29 14.67
C MET A 227 -11.00 -27.19 14.91
N GLU A 228 -10.09 -27.38 15.86
CA GLU A 228 -9.03 -26.38 16.13
C GLU A 228 -8.10 -26.16 14.93
N TYR A 229 -7.82 -27.21 14.16
CA TYR A 229 -6.99 -27.11 12.97
C TYR A 229 -7.73 -26.39 11.84
N ASN A 230 -9.01 -26.71 11.61
CA ASN A 230 -9.79 -26.12 10.53
C ASN A 230 -10.11 -24.62 10.75
N GLU A 231 -10.05 -24.13 12.00
CA GLU A 231 -10.21 -22.71 12.32
C GLU A 231 -8.96 -21.87 12.03
N ARG A 232 -7.76 -22.45 12.08
CA ARG A 232 -6.49 -21.69 11.94
C ARG A 232 -6.08 -21.41 10.49
N TYR A 233 -6.37 -22.32 9.55
CA TYR A 233 -5.86 -22.25 8.17
C TYR A 233 -6.61 -21.32 7.19
N PRO A 234 -7.95 -21.20 7.23
CA PRO A 234 -8.68 -20.35 6.28
C PRO A 234 -8.27 -18.88 6.39
N PHE A 235 -7.96 -18.43 7.60
CA PHE A 235 -7.72 -17.03 7.90
C PHE A 235 -6.45 -16.45 7.21
N TRP A 236 -5.42 -17.28 6.99
CA TRP A 236 -4.19 -16.84 6.33
C TRP A 236 -4.39 -16.57 4.84
N ILE A 237 -5.24 -17.37 4.20
CA ILE A 237 -5.62 -17.20 2.79
C ILE A 237 -6.41 -15.89 2.62
N GLU A 238 -7.28 -15.56 3.58
CA GLU A 238 -8.08 -14.33 3.57
C GLU A 238 -7.22 -13.06 3.64
N SER A 239 -6.02 -13.12 4.23
CA SER A 239 -5.14 -11.94 4.35
C SER A 239 -4.25 -11.73 3.10
N ALA A 240 -3.89 -12.77 2.36
CA ALA A 240 -3.00 -12.63 1.19
C ALA A 240 -3.76 -12.24 -0.11
N ILE A 241 -5.03 -12.67 -0.22
CA ILE A 241 -5.85 -12.46 -1.42
C ILE A 241 -6.11 -10.97 -1.72
N PRO A 242 -6.52 -10.13 -0.75
CA PRO A 242 -6.84 -8.74 -1.03
C PRO A 242 -5.64 -7.96 -1.57
N LEU A 243 -4.45 -8.22 -1.01
CA LEU A 243 -3.23 -7.58 -1.47
C LEU A 243 -2.85 -8.01 -2.89
N TRP A 244 -2.90 -9.32 -3.18
CA TRP A 244 -2.63 -9.83 -4.53
C TRP A 244 -3.59 -9.23 -5.56
N LEU A 245 -4.90 -9.25 -5.26
CA LEU A 245 -5.93 -8.70 -6.14
C LEU A 245 -5.70 -7.21 -6.38
N LEU A 246 -5.41 -6.45 -5.32
CA LEU A 246 -5.16 -5.02 -5.42
C LEU A 246 -3.90 -4.71 -6.24
N THR A 247 -2.84 -5.51 -6.13
CA THR A 247 -1.64 -5.38 -6.99
C THR A 247 -2.01 -5.60 -8.46
N VAL A 248 -2.79 -6.64 -8.78
CA VAL A 248 -3.24 -6.92 -10.15
C VAL A 248 -4.08 -5.77 -10.71
N VAL A 249 -5.06 -5.30 -9.94
CA VAL A 249 -5.92 -4.17 -10.34
C VAL A 249 -5.10 -2.90 -10.56
N THR A 250 -4.24 -2.54 -9.60
CA THR A 250 -3.38 -1.34 -9.69
C THR A 250 -2.47 -1.40 -10.92
N THR A 251 -1.91 -2.57 -11.20
CA THR A 251 -1.05 -2.79 -12.38
C THR A 251 -1.83 -2.59 -13.67
N PHE A 252 -3.00 -3.22 -13.79
CA PHE A 252 -3.82 -3.14 -15.00
C PHE A 252 -4.28 -1.70 -15.27
N VAL A 253 -4.79 -1.04 -14.22
CA VAL A 253 -5.25 0.36 -14.25
C VAL A 253 -4.13 1.30 -14.69
N ARG A 254 -2.91 1.08 -14.17
CA ARG A 254 -1.74 1.91 -14.49
C ARG A 254 -1.18 1.67 -15.88
N VAL A 255 -1.11 0.42 -16.33
CA VAL A 255 -0.70 0.08 -17.71
C VAL A 255 -1.66 0.67 -18.74
N LYS A 256 -2.96 0.67 -18.45
CA LYS A 256 -3.98 1.30 -19.30
C LYS A 256 -4.01 2.83 -19.21
N GLY A 257 -3.29 3.44 -18.26
CA GLY A 257 -3.29 4.89 -18.05
C GLY A 257 -4.67 5.45 -17.70
N THR A 258 -5.52 4.68 -17.01
CA THR A 258 -6.87 5.15 -16.71
C THR A 258 -6.88 6.15 -15.55
N ILE A 259 -7.93 6.98 -15.50
CA ILE A 259 -8.13 7.97 -14.42
C ILE A 259 -8.23 7.34 -13.03
N ALA A 260 -8.48 6.02 -12.91
CA ALA A 260 -8.59 5.33 -11.62
C ALA A 260 -7.23 5.03 -10.94
N SER A 261 -6.10 5.25 -11.65
CA SER A 261 -4.75 4.95 -11.15
C SER A 261 -4.44 5.56 -9.78
N PRO A 262 -4.69 6.86 -9.52
CA PRO A 262 -4.43 7.46 -8.21
C PRO A 262 -5.19 6.77 -7.07
N VAL A 263 -6.44 6.38 -7.31
CA VAL A 263 -7.31 5.72 -6.32
C VAL A 263 -6.73 4.37 -5.94
N THR A 264 -6.33 3.56 -6.92
CA THR A 264 -5.75 2.24 -6.67
C THR A 264 -4.44 2.31 -5.90
N ILE A 265 -3.60 3.33 -6.17
CA ILE A 265 -2.32 3.52 -5.47
C ILE A 265 -2.57 3.91 -4.02
N SER A 266 -3.50 4.82 -3.75
CA SER A 266 -3.80 5.24 -2.38
C SER A 266 -4.34 4.08 -1.54
N LEU A 267 -5.22 3.25 -2.11
CA LEU A 267 -5.68 2.02 -1.47
C LEU A 267 -4.52 1.06 -1.19
N PHE A 268 -3.63 0.89 -2.16
CA PHE A 268 -2.50 -0.03 -2.06
C PHE A 268 -1.55 0.31 -0.90
N VAL A 269 -1.23 1.59 -0.74
CA VAL A 269 -0.37 2.08 0.35
C VAL A 269 -0.93 1.74 1.73
N GLN A 270 -2.25 1.68 1.89
CA GLN A 270 -2.91 1.38 3.17
C GLN A 270 -3.14 -0.12 3.37
N VAL A 271 -3.49 -0.84 2.30
CA VAL A 271 -3.78 -2.28 2.38
C VAL A 271 -2.53 -3.11 2.65
N ALA A 272 -1.38 -2.76 2.07
CA ALA A 272 -0.14 -3.54 2.28
C ALA A 272 0.27 -3.61 3.78
N PRO A 273 0.45 -2.48 4.50
CA PRO A 273 0.70 -2.49 5.94
C PRO A 273 -0.36 -3.22 6.76
N THR A 274 -1.64 -3.07 6.39
CA THR A 274 -2.77 -3.76 7.04
C THR A 274 -2.57 -5.29 6.99
N MET A 275 -2.16 -5.82 5.84
CA MET A 275 -1.94 -7.26 5.70
C MET A 275 -0.73 -7.75 6.48
N ALA A 276 0.34 -6.96 6.56
CA ALA A 276 1.49 -7.27 7.41
C ALA A 276 1.10 -7.33 8.89
N GLU A 277 0.27 -6.40 9.38
CA GLU A 277 -0.21 -6.41 10.77
C GLU A 277 -1.17 -7.56 11.08
N LEU A 278 -2.04 -7.95 10.15
CA LEU A 278 -2.83 -9.17 10.29
C LEU A 278 -1.91 -10.39 10.47
N MET A 279 -0.92 -10.55 9.59
CA MET A 279 0.08 -11.63 9.72
C MET A 279 0.79 -11.63 11.07
N ILE A 280 1.21 -10.45 11.58
CA ILE A 280 1.81 -10.33 12.93
C ILE A 280 0.84 -10.82 14.01
N THR A 281 -0.42 -10.37 13.95
CA THR A 281 -1.48 -10.75 14.89
C THR A 281 -1.60 -12.27 15.01
N HIS A 282 -1.52 -12.99 13.88
CA HIS A 282 -1.59 -14.45 13.87
C HIS A 282 -0.33 -15.11 14.42
N MET A 283 0.86 -14.64 14.02
CA MET A 283 2.12 -15.18 14.52
C MET A 283 2.21 -15.10 16.05
N VAL A 284 1.70 -14.01 16.64
CA VAL A 284 1.64 -13.82 18.09
C VAL A 284 0.64 -14.79 18.73
N ARG A 285 -0.55 -14.95 18.13
CA ARG A 285 -1.57 -15.89 18.62
C ARG A 285 -1.07 -17.33 18.65
N ASP A 286 -0.50 -17.80 17.55
CA ASP A 286 0.00 -19.18 17.40
C ASP A 286 1.12 -19.51 18.39
N SER A 287 2.04 -18.56 18.60
CA SER A 287 3.17 -18.74 19.51
C SER A 287 2.76 -19.00 20.95
N GLY A 288 1.57 -18.54 21.37
CA GLY A 288 1.09 -18.80 22.74
C GLY A 288 0.38 -20.15 22.90
N SER A 289 -0.35 -20.62 21.89
CA SER A 289 -1.07 -21.91 21.99
C SER A 289 -0.10 -23.09 22.15
N SER A 290 1.06 -23.04 21.49
CA SER A 290 2.07 -24.11 21.59
C SER A 290 2.68 -24.26 22.99
N LYS A 291 2.61 -23.24 23.85
CA LYS A 291 3.15 -23.32 25.22
C LYS A 291 2.15 -23.92 26.20
N GLU A 292 0.87 -23.61 26.03
CA GLU A 292 -0.21 -24.19 26.86
C GLU A 292 -0.34 -25.70 26.63
N SER A 293 -0.20 -26.16 25.38
CA SER A 293 -0.23 -27.59 25.05
C SER A 293 0.98 -28.39 25.57
N LEU A 294 2.06 -27.73 25.96
CA LEU A 294 3.25 -28.37 26.57
C LEU A 294 3.20 -28.34 28.10
N ALA A 295 2.24 -27.63 28.69
CA ALA A 295 2.07 -27.50 30.13
C ALA A 295 0.97 -28.43 30.70
N LEU A 296 0.25 -29.14 29.83
CA LEU A 296 -0.74 -30.18 30.15
C LEU A 296 -0.15 -31.56 29.86
#